data_AF-A0A2D6FXA0-F1
#
_entry.id   AF-A0A2D6FXA0-F1
#
_cell.length_a   1.000
_cell.length_b   1.000
_cell.length_c   1.000
_cell.angle_alpha   90.00
_cell.angle_beta   90.00
_cell.angle_gamma   90.00
#
_symmetry.space_group_name_H-M   'P 1'
#
loop_
_entity.id
_entity.type
_entity.pdbx_description
1 polymer ?
#
loop_
_entity_poly.entity_id
_entity_poly.type
_entity_poly.pdbx_seq_one_letter_code
_entity_poly.pdbx_strand_id
1 'polypeptide(L)'
;MSSVDLTISFVIAVALYAVTYLSFVRLLRYPRNWRSPTLPMSLTTAGLVTITVSYVSVSRDGLDPAALAVTAGFIAVLFGIIAAPAIDFPSGARPVVEFLANHGDYAGLWMLAPAIAAAYAVPSVKLQGVLTAAMAIELAWFLRHRPNDRRRLYPIGGHDLSVLKAQAKGDLEGFARQHGIHELVLSDGAVYWRGCGKETLPCPFNFYVNRLGLNTAPCCREHMAELCHYVASRLRDMGVVHWLEGGNLLGAVRENGRLIAWEDDIDLSVVLDSGKTFNALATGLAECCAREGYYLDVFKNKGFISISYDPPQVWPFCWERNRMRGEIRLDLAFYRHFVSNDRPVLERNIRKGAMPSTESGGYGVPREIVLPTSTIEFLGDNIACPNQPEEYLRLLYGDFDEVVYTYVDAAAAKNRRPADTAVKRSHSLPARQ
;
A
#
# COMPACT_ATOMS: atom_id res chain seq x y z
N MET A 1 11.44 -46.45 8.30
CA MET A 1 12.41 -45.36 8.03
C MET A 1 13.29 -45.19 9.25
N SER A 2 14.57 -44.87 9.09
CA SER A 2 15.39 -44.52 10.26
C SER A 2 14.89 -43.19 10.87
N SER A 3 15.20 -42.94 12.14
CA SER A 3 14.89 -41.64 12.76
C SER A 3 15.51 -40.48 11.97
N VAL A 4 16.67 -40.72 11.35
CA VAL A 4 17.36 -39.73 10.52
C VAL A 4 16.57 -39.43 9.23
N ASP A 5 16.04 -40.46 8.55
CA ASP A 5 15.25 -40.27 7.33
C ASP A 5 13.96 -39.49 7.59
N LEU A 6 13.32 -39.72 8.75
CA LEU A 6 12.12 -39.01 9.18
C LEU A 6 12.42 -37.53 9.42
N THR A 7 13.51 -37.23 10.13
CA THR A 7 13.96 -35.85 10.37
C THR A 7 14.31 -35.13 9.08
N ILE A 8 15.05 -35.78 8.17
CA ILE A 8 15.38 -35.21 6.85
C ILE A 8 14.10 -34.90 6.07
N SER A 9 13.14 -35.83 6.07
CA SER A 9 11.87 -35.65 5.34
C SER A 9 11.04 -34.50 5.89
N PHE A 10 11.02 -34.34 7.21
CA PHE A 10 10.37 -33.21 7.89
C PHE A 10 11.01 -31.88 7.50
N VAL A 11 12.35 -31.78 7.58
CA VAL A 11 13.09 -30.55 7.26
C VAL A 11 12.92 -30.15 5.80
N ILE A 12 12.94 -31.12 4.88
CA ILE A 12 12.68 -30.84 3.45
C ILE A 12 11.27 -30.29 3.26
N ALA A 13 10.26 -30.88 3.92
CA ALA A 13 8.89 -30.40 3.82
C ALA A 13 8.72 -28.96 4.36
N VAL A 14 9.37 -28.65 5.49
CA VAL A 14 9.41 -27.28 6.05
C VAL A 14 10.03 -26.31 5.05
N ALA A 15 11.19 -26.66 4.49
CA ALA A 15 11.89 -25.80 3.52
C ALA A 15 11.08 -25.60 2.24
N LEU A 16 10.47 -26.66 1.69
CA LEU A 16 9.62 -26.59 0.51
C LEU A 16 8.42 -25.68 0.74
N TYR A 17 7.74 -25.81 1.89
CA TYR A 17 6.64 -24.92 2.23
C TYR A 17 7.11 -23.47 2.37
N ALA A 18 8.22 -23.22 3.08
CA ALA A 18 8.75 -21.87 3.27
C ALA A 18 9.09 -21.20 1.91
N VAL A 19 9.75 -21.91 0.99
CA VAL A 19 10.05 -21.39 -0.35
C VAL A 19 8.77 -21.14 -1.15
N THR A 20 7.80 -22.05 -1.06
CA THR A 20 6.49 -21.90 -1.72
C THR A 20 5.74 -20.68 -1.19
N TYR A 21 5.71 -20.50 0.14
CA TYR A 21 5.13 -19.35 0.81
C TYR A 21 5.80 -18.05 0.36
N LEU A 22 7.14 -17.98 0.37
CA LEU A 22 7.89 -16.81 -0.07
C LEU A 22 7.62 -16.45 -1.53
N SER A 23 7.58 -17.45 -2.43
CA SER A 23 7.19 -17.26 -3.83
C SER A 23 5.77 -16.69 -3.94
N PHE A 24 4.85 -17.20 -3.12
CA PHE A 24 3.45 -16.77 -3.11
C PHE A 24 3.29 -15.33 -2.61
N VAL A 25 3.85 -14.96 -1.46
CA VAL A 25 3.77 -13.56 -0.98
C VAL A 25 4.48 -12.59 -1.91
N ARG A 26 5.51 -13.01 -2.63
CA ARG A 26 6.13 -12.21 -3.71
C ARG A 26 5.17 -11.99 -4.89
N LEU A 27 4.35 -12.99 -5.22
CA LEU A 27 3.33 -12.89 -6.27
C LEU A 27 2.27 -11.84 -5.94
N LEU A 28 1.95 -11.65 -4.66
CA LEU A 28 0.93 -10.68 -4.20
C LEU A 28 1.28 -9.21 -4.50
N ARG A 29 2.54 -8.90 -4.84
CA ARG A 29 2.94 -7.55 -5.29
C ARG A 29 2.16 -7.04 -6.50
N TYR A 30 1.66 -7.95 -7.34
CA TYR A 30 0.91 -7.60 -8.54
C TYR A 30 -0.53 -7.16 -8.21
N PRO A 31 -1.38 -8.02 -7.60
CA PRO A 31 -2.75 -7.65 -7.28
C PRO A 31 -2.82 -6.46 -6.33
N ARG A 32 -1.87 -6.35 -5.38
CA ARG A 32 -1.72 -5.16 -4.51
C ARG A 32 -1.59 -3.85 -5.28
N ASN A 33 -1.01 -3.89 -6.48
CA ASN A 33 -0.77 -2.73 -7.34
C ASN A 33 -1.69 -2.72 -8.58
N TRP A 34 -2.89 -3.32 -8.50
CA TRP A 34 -3.89 -3.34 -9.58
C TRP A 34 -3.40 -4.01 -10.88
N ARG A 35 -2.48 -4.98 -10.75
CA ARG A 35 -1.92 -5.70 -11.89
C ARG A 35 -2.20 -7.19 -11.76
N SER A 36 -2.46 -7.83 -12.90
CA SER A 36 -2.43 -9.28 -12.96
C SER A 36 -0.99 -9.77 -12.73
N PRO A 37 -0.79 -10.87 -11.97
CA PRO A 37 0.50 -11.51 -11.89
C PRO A 37 1.05 -11.90 -13.27
N THR A 38 2.37 -11.79 -13.45
CA THR A 38 2.98 -12.21 -14.71
C THR A 38 2.97 -13.73 -14.83
N LEU A 39 2.78 -14.22 -16.07
CA LEU A 39 2.76 -15.66 -16.34
C LEU A 39 3.99 -16.41 -15.77
N PRO A 40 5.25 -15.93 -15.93
CA PRO A 40 6.40 -16.63 -15.37
C PRO A 40 6.38 -16.74 -13.83
N MET A 41 5.91 -15.69 -13.13
CA MET A 41 5.84 -15.69 -11.67
C MET A 41 4.71 -16.61 -11.17
N SER A 42 3.58 -16.62 -11.87
CA SER A 42 2.46 -17.53 -11.60
C SER A 42 2.89 -18.99 -11.81
N LEU A 43 3.56 -19.30 -12.92
CA LEU A 43 4.07 -20.65 -13.20
C LEU A 43 5.11 -21.10 -12.17
N THR A 44 6.00 -20.20 -11.74
CA THR A 44 6.99 -20.49 -10.70
C THR A 44 6.31 -20.89 -9.39
N THR A 45 5.32 -20.10 -8.95
CA THR A 45 4.60 -20.38 -7.70
C THR A 45 3.76 -21.65 -7.82
N ALA A 46 3.06 -21.87 -8.94
CA ALA A 46 2.30 -23.08 -9.20
C ALA A 46 3.19 -24.34 -9.25
N GLY A 47 4.40 -24.21 -9.82
CA GLY A 47 5.41 -25.27 -9.83
C GLY A 47 5.87 -25.63 -8.41
N LEU A 48 6.16 -24.63 -7.57
CA LEU A 48 6.55 -24.85 -6.17
C LEU A 48 5.44 -25.49 -5.33
N VAL A 49 4.18 -25.07 -5.53
CA VAL A 49 3.02 -25.73 -4.91
C VAL A 49 2.92 -27.19 -5.36
N THR A 50 3.03 -27.44 -6.66
CA THR A 50 2.99 -28.81 -7.22
C THR A 50 4.11 -29.68 -6.65
N ILE A 51 5.34 -29.16 -6.56
CA ILE A 51 6.49 -29.86 -5.97
C ILE A 51 6.23 -30.17 -4.50
N THR A 52 5.75 -29.21 -3.72
CA THR A 52 5.45 -29.39 -2.30
C THR A 52 4.36 -30.45 -2.08
N VAL A 53 3.24 -30.36 -2.80
CA VAL A 53 2.15 -31.34 -2.72
C VAL A 53 2.64 -32.72 -3.16
N SER A 54 3.36 -32.82 -4.28
CA SER A 54 3.89 -34.09 -4.78
C SER A 54 4.87 -34.73 -3.80
N TYR A 55 5.76 -33.93 -3.22
CA TYR A 55 6.73 -34.40 -2.23
C TYR A 55 6.05 -35.03 -1.01
N VAL A 56 5.00 -34.38 -0.49
CA VAL A 56 4.23 -34.86 0.66
C VAL A 56 3.42 -36.12 0.31
N SER A 57 2.88 -36.17 -0.91
CA SER A 57 1.96 -37.22 -1.35
C SER A 57 2.66 -38.51 -1.79
N VAL A 58 3.95 -38.48 -2.15
CA VAL A 58 4.68 -39.67 -2.60
C VAL A 58 5.34 -40.37 -1.42
N SER A 59 5.02 -41.64 -1.24
CA SER A 59 5.60 -42.54 -0.23
C SER A 59 6.35 -43.71 -0.91
N ARG A 60 6.94 -44.61 -0.12
CA ARG A 60 7.56 -45.84 -0.66
C ARG A 60 6.54 -46.78 -1.30
N ASP A 61 5.29 -46.73 -0.84
CA ASP A 61 4.20 -47.61 -1.27
C ASP A 61 3.39 -47.00 -2.43
N GLY A 62 3.85 -45.86 -2.95
CA GLY A 62 3.20 -45.11 -4.03
C GLY A 62 2.57 -43.81 -3.57
N LEU A 63 1.56 -43.36 -4.32
CA LEU A 63 0.83 -42.13 -4.05
C LEU A 63 -0.14 -42.30 -2.89
N ASP A 64 -0.08 -41.42 -1.90
CA ASP A 64 -1.03 -41.29 -0.80
C ASP A 64 -2.10 -40.23 -1.18
N PRO A 65 -3.34 -40.66 -1.54
CA PRO A 65 -4.39 -39.73 -1.96
C PRO A 65 -4.88 -38.84 -0.82
N ALA A 66 -4.81 -39.30 0.44
CA ALA A 66 -5.24 -38.53 1.59
C ALA A 66 -4.25 -37.40 1.87
N ALA A 67 -2.94 -37.70 1.88
CA ALA A 67 -1.90 -36.68 2.00
C ALA A 67 -1.97 -35.66 0.86
N LEU A 68 -2.27 -36.10 -0.36
CA LEU A 68 -2.47 -35.21 -1.51
C LEU A 68 -3.63 -34.25 -1.30
N ALA A 69 -4.81 -34.78 -1.01
CA ALA A 69 -6.03 -33.98 -0.84
C ALA A 69 -5.89 -32.98 0.32
N VAL A 70 -5.35 -33.44 1.46
CA VAL A 70 -5.16 -32.61 2.65
C VAL A 70 -4.12 -31.51 2.40
N THR A 71 -2.97 -31.84 1.82
CA THR A 71 -1.92 -30.82 1.56
C THR A 71 -2.38 -29.78 0.55
N ALA A 72 -2.99 -30.22 -0.57
CA ALA A 72 -3.48 -29.32 -1.60
C ALA A 72 -4.61 -28.42 -1.08
N GLY A 73 -5.59 -29.00 -0.37
CA GLY A 73 -6.70 -28.25 0.24
C GLY A 73 -6.23 -27.27 1.29
N PHE A 74 -5.30 -27.68 2.16
CA PHE A 74 -4.75 -26.81 3.20
C PHE A 74 -4.01 -25.60 2.60
N ILE A 75 -3.11 -25.84 1.64
CA ILE A 75 -2.38 -24.75 0.96
C ILE A 75 -3.35 -23.83 0.24
N ALA A 76 -4.36 -24.36 -0.47
CA ALA A 76 -5.33 -23.55 -1.19
C ALA A 76 -6.13 -22.62 -0.27
N VAL A 77 -6.64 -23.14 0.85
CA VAL A 77 -7.39 -22.35 1.82
C VAL A 77 -6.50 -21.30 2.48
N LEU A 78 -5.32 -21.70 2.96
CA LEU A 78 -4.41 -20.79 3.64
C LEU A 78 -3.89 -19.69 2.70
N PHE A 79 -3.55 -20.03 1.45
CA PHE A 79 -3.13 -19.02 0.47
C PHE A 79 -4.30 -18.11 0.07
N GLY A 80 -5.54 -18.62 0.05
CA GLY A 80 -6.74 -17.80 -0.09
C GLY A 80 -6.86 -16.75 1.02
N ILE A 81 -6.66 -17.15 2.28
CA ILE A 81 -6.64 -16.25 3.44
C ILE A 81 -5.54 -15.20 3.30
N ILE A 82 -4.30 -15.63 3.04
CA ILE A 82 -3.13 -14.75 2.93
C ILE A 82 -3.27 -13.76 1.77
N ALA A 83 -3.86 -14.18 0.64
CA ALA A 83 -4.07 -13.31 -0.52
C ALA A 83 -5.19 -12.30 -0.33
N ALA A 84 -6.20 -12.59 0.49
CA ALA A 84 -7.44 -11.83 0.56
C ALA A 84 -7.19 -10.30 0.71
N PRO A 85 -6.33 -9.82 1.62
CA PRO A 85 -6.01 -8.39 1.73
C PRO A 85 -5.46 -7.76 0.45
N ALA A 86 -4.64 -8.49 -0.32
CA ALA A 86 -4.02 -8.00 -1.54
C ALA A 86 -4.95 -8.02 -2.75
N ILE A 87 -6.02 -8.82 -2.74
CA ILE A 87 -6.96 -8.98 -3.87
C ILE A 87 -8.33 -8.31 -3.65
N ASP A 88 -8.63 -7.82 -2.45
CA ASP A 88 -9.89 -7.15 -2.10
C ASP A 88 -9.96 -5.67 -2.54
N PHE A 89 -8.95 -5.20 -3.28
CA PHE A 89 -8.90 -3.80 -3.73
C PHE A 89 -9.88 -3.44 -4.84
N PRO A 90 -10.08 -4.24 -5.90
CA PRO A 90 -11.11 -3.94 -6.89
C PRO A 90 -12.49 -4.02 -6.26
N SER A 91 -13.30 -2.97 -6.46
CA SER A 91 -14.71 -2.97 -6.05
C SER A 91 -15.45 -4.09 -6.79
N GLY A 92 -15.78 -5.14 -6.07
CA GLY A 92 -16.57 -6.26 -6.58
C GLY A 92 -17.25 -6.99 -5.43
N ALA A 93 -18.43 -7.55 -5.69
CA ALA A 93 -19.16 -8.34 -4.71
C ALA A 93 -18.44 -9.68 -4.49
N ARG A 94 -17.44 -9.69 -3.60
CA ARG A 94 -16.75 -10.90 -3.14
C ARG A 94 -16.78 -10.97 -1.60
N PRO A 95 -17.96 -11.24 -1.00
CA PRO A 95 -18.14 -11.14 0.45
C PRO A 95 -17.16 -12.00 1.25
N VAL A 96 -16.81 -13.18 0.73
CA VAL A 96 -15.83 -14.07 1.39
C VAL A 96 -14.43 -13.47 1.36
N VAL A 97 -14.01 -12.88 0.24
CA VAL A 97 -12.69 -12.25 0.12
C VAL A 97 -12.61 -11.03 1.03
N GLU A 98 -13.64 -10.19 1.02
CA GLU A 98 -13.74 -9.03 1.90
C GLU A 98 -13.68 -9.45 3.38
N PHE A 99 -14.46 -10.45 3.78
CA PHE A 99 -14.46 -10.97 5.14
C PHE A 99 -13.08 -11.49 5.56
N LEU A 100 -12.43 -12.31 4.73
CA LEU A 100 -11.08 -12.80 5.02
C LEU A 100 -10.06 -11.68 5.08
N ALA A 101 -10.20 -10.67 4.23
CA ALA A 101 -9.28 -9.57 4.13
C ALA A 101 -9.39 -8.59 5.32
N ASN A 102 -10.59 -8.40 5.87
CA ASN A 102 -10.83 -7.63 7.10
C ASN A 102 -10.25 -8.29 8.36
N HIS A 103 -9.97 -9.59 8.29
CA HIS A 103 -9.37 -10.36 9.39
C HIS A 103 -7.99 -10.91 9.01
N GLY A 104 -7.34 -10.36 7.98
CA GLY A 104 -6.12 -10.92 7.38
C GLY A 104 -4.88 -10.91 8.30
N ASP A 105 -4.95 -10.19 9.41
CA ASP A 105 -3.96 -10.15 10.48
C ASP A 105 -4.01 -11.38 11.40
N TYR A 106 -5.16 -12.06 11.52
CA TYR A 106 -5.31 -13.23 12.40
C TYR A 106 -6.03 -14.44 11.80
N ALA A 107 -6.71 -14.31 10.65
CA ALA A 107 -7.50 -15.39 10.04
C ALA A 107 -6.66 -16.63 9.69
N GLY A 108 -5.36 -16.47 9.46
CA GLY A 108 -4.44 -17.60 9.27
C GLY A 108 -4.41 -18.56 10.47
N LEU A 109 -4.65 -18.07 11.69
CA LEU A 109 -4.71 -18.90 12.90
C LEU A 109 -5.97 -19.77 12.97
N TRP A 110 -7.03 -19.47 12.21
CA TRP A 110 -8.18 -20.36 12.11
C TRP A 110 -7.80 -21.72 11.51
N MET A 111 -6.68 -21.79 10.78
CA MET A 111 -6.13 -23.04 10.23
C MET A 111 -5.43 -23.92 11.27
N LEU A 112 -5.28 -23.48 12.53
CA LEU A 112 -4.62 -24.27 13.58
C LEU A 112 -5.41 -25.55 13.91
N ALA A 113 -6.72 -25.45 14.11
CA ALA A 113 -7.54 -26.63 14.39
C ALA A 113 -7.59 -27.60 13.18
N PRO A 114 -7.81 -27.14 11.94
CA PRO A 114 -7.64 -27.96 10.75
C PRO A 114 -6.25 -28.61 10.63
N ALA A 115 -5.17 -27.90 10.97
CA ALA A 115 -3.81 -28.44 10.93
C ALA A 115 -3.63 -29.58 11.95
N ILE A 116 -4.12 -29.41 13.18
CA ILE A 116 -4.06 -30.46 14.22
C ILE A 116 -4.87 -31.69 13.78
N ALA A 117 -6.09 -31.48 13.28
CA ALA A 117 -6.94 -32.56 12.80
C ALA A 117 -6.29 -33.30 11.61
N ALA A 118 -5.71 -32.58 10.65
CA ALA A 118 -4.99 -33.13 9.51
C ALA A 118 -3.76 -33.93 9.93
N ALA A 119 -2.96 -33.40 10.86
CA ALA A 119 -1.76 -34.07 11.37
C ALA A 119 -2.08 -35.38 12.12
N TYR A 120 -3.26 -35.44 12.75
CA TYR A 120 -3.77 -36.65 13.41
C TYR A 120 -4.35 -37.65 12.41
N ALA A 121 -5.18 -37.19 11.46
CA ALA A 121 -5.89 -38.05 10.52
C ALA A 121 -4.98 -38.66 9.44
N VAL A 122 -3.91 -37.95 9.06
CA VAL A 122 -2.94 -38.39 8.04
C VAL A 122 -1.54 -38.42 8.65
N PRO A 123 -1.10 -39.58 9.19
CA PRO A 123 0.18 -39.70 9.89
C PRO A 123 1.36 -39.71 8.89
N SER A 124 1.69 -38.55 8.37
CA SER A 124 2.81 -38.31 7.45
C SER A 124 3.76 -37.26 8.02
N VAL A 125 5.03 -37.64 8.24
CA VAL A 125 6.05 -36.70 8.75
C VAL A 125 6.28 -35.52 7.80
N LYS A 126 6.08 -35.74 6.50
CA LYS A 126 6.18 -34.69 5.48
C LYS A 126 5.04 -33.69 5.60
N LEU A 127 3.80 -34.19 5.78
CA LEU A 127 2.63 -33.33 6.02
C LEU A 127 2.81 -32.53 7.32
N GLN A 128 3.26 -33.17 8.39
CA GLN A 128 3.54 -32.50 9.67
C GLN A 128 4.56 -31.37 9.51
N GLY A 129 5.60 -31.55 8.68
CA GLY A 129 6.56 -30.50 8.34
C GLY A 129 5.91 -29.29 7.68
N VAL A 130 5.06 -29.51 6.66
CA VAL A 130 4.31 -28.44 5.99
C VAL A 130 3.41 -27.70 6.97
N LEU A 131 2.59 -28.43 7.75
CA LEU A 131 1.64 -27.84 8.70
C LEU A 131 2.34 -27.05 9.80
N THR A 132 3.46 -27.56 10.31
CA THR A 132 4.26 -26.87 11.34
C THR A 132 4.84 -25.57 10.80
N ALA A 133 5.43 -25.59 9.61
CA ALA A 133 5.98 -24.39 8.98
C ALA A 133 4.88 -23.34 8.73
N ALA A 134 3.74 -23.78 8.20
CA ALA A 134 2.59 -22.91 7.94
C ALA A 134 2.09 -22.20 9.19
N MET A 135 1.85 -22.95 10.26
CA MET A 135 1.31 -22.38 11.50
C MET A 135 2.35 -21.53 12.25
N ALA A 136 3.64 -21.87 12.16
CA ALA A 136 4.70 -21.03 12.71
C ALA A 136 4.77 -19.66 12.00
N ILE A 137 4.66 -19.64 10.67
CA ILE A 137 4.61 -18.39 9.88
C ILE A 137 3.38 -17.55 10.23
N GLU A 138 2.19 -18.15 10.30
CA GLU A 138 0.97 -17.41 10.63
C GLU A 138 0.95 -16.93 12.10
N LEU A 139 1.53 -17.69 13.03
CA LEU A 139 1.71 -17.23 14.40
C LEU A 139 2.67 -16.04 14.49
N ALA A 140 3.79 -16.09 13.77
CA ALA A 140 4.73 -14.97 13.70
C ALA A 140 4.06 -13.72 13.11
N TRP A 141 3.28 -13.88 12.03
CA TRP A 141 2.47 -12.82 11.43
C TRP A 141 1.50 -12.20 12.44
N PHE A 142 0.70 -13.01 13.13
CA PHE A 142 -0.26 -12.55 14.14
C PHE A 142 0.41 -11.81 15.30
N LEU A 143 1.49 -12.38 15.87
CA LEU A 143 2.20 -11.78 17.00
C LEU A 143 2.79 -10.41 16.65
N ARG A 144 3.22 -10.21 15.40
CA ARG A 144 3.69 -8.92 14.90
C ARG A 144 2.60 -7.85 14.86
N HIS A 145 1.33 -8.22 14.70
CA HIS A 145 0.21 -7.29 14.67
C HIS A 145 -0.24 -6.83 16.07
N ARG A 146 0.14 -7.55 17.13
CA ARG A 146 -0.42 -7.39 18.47
C ARG A 146 0.14 -6.25 19.37
N PRO A 147 1.38 -5.74 19.28
CA PRO A 147 1.89 -4.78 20.27
C PRO A 147 1.22 -3.41 20.12
N ASN A 148 0.04 -3.27 20.75
CA ASN A 148 -0.84 -2.10 20.68
C ASN A 148 -0.48 -1.01 21.69
N ASP A 149 0.23 -1.36 22.76
CA ASP A 149 0.54 -0.44 23.87
C ASP A 149 1.56 0.63 23.48
N ARG A 150 2.29 0.42 22.40
CA ARG A 150 3.28 1.37 21.86
C ARG A 150 2.66 2.40 20.91
N ARG A 151 1.40 2.24 20.52
CA ARG A 151 0.74 3.09 19.53
C ARG A 151 0.10 4.32 20.19
N ARG A 152 0.43 5.51 19.70
CA ARG A 152 -0.15 6.78 20.15
C ARG A 152 -1.64 6.85 19.79
N LEU A 153 -2.45 7.38 20.70
CA LEU A 153 -3.86 7.69 20.45
C LEU A 153 -4.00 9.09 19.87
N TYR A 154 -4.73 9.19 18.77
CA TYR A 154 -5.05 10.43 18.08
C TYR A 154 -6.53 10.75 18.28
N PRO A 155 -6.89 11.93 18.84
CA PRO A 155 -8.29 12.30 18.93
C PRO A 155 -8.88 12.49 17.52
N ILE A 156 -10.06 11.92 17.28
CA ILE A 156 -10.82 12.07 16.04
C ILE A 156 -11.95 13.05 16.29
N GLY A 157 -11.90 14.19 15.58
CA GLY A 157 -12.87 15.26 15.70
C GLY A 157 -13.22 15.89 14.35
N GLY A 158 -14.06 16.92 14.38
CA GLY A 158 -14.37 17.76 13.23
C GLY A 158 -14.81 16.97 11.99
N HIS A 159 -14.13 17.22 10.88
CA HIS A 159 -14.44 16.60 9.59
C HIS A 159 -14.21 15.08 9.59
N ASP A 160 -13.14 14.60 10.23
CA ASP A 160 -12.84 13.15 10.31
C ASP A 160 -13.98 12.39 11.02
N LEU A 161 -14.46 12.93 12.15
CA LEU A 161 -15.58 12.33 12.87
C LEU A 161 -16.88 12.38 12.06
N SER A 162 -17.09 13.46 11.29
CA SER A 162 -18.28 13.62 10.46
C SER A 162 -18.34 12.61 9.32
N VAL A 163 -17.22 12.38 8.63
CA VAL A 163 -17.09 11.35 7.58
C VAL A 163 -17.26 9.96 8.19
N LEU A 164 -16.60 9.69 9.32
CA LEU A 164 -16.71 8.40 10.00
C LEU A 164 -18.17 8.10 10.41
N LYS A 165 -18.89 9.06 11.01
CA LYS A 165 -20.31 8.91 11.36
C LYS A 165 -21.19 8.70 10.13
N ALA A 166 -20.89 9.36 9.01
CA ALA A 166 -21.63 9.20 7.76
C ALA A 166 -21.48 7.78 7.20
N GLN A 167 -20.26 7.24 7.18
CA GLN A 167 -20.02 5.87 6.73
C GLN A 167 -20.66 4.84 7.67
N ALA A 168 -20.54 5.06 8.98
CA ALA A 168 -21.09 4.19 10.01
C ALA A 168 -22.61 4.30 10.19
N LYS A 169 -23.28 5.25 9.52
CA LYS A 169 -24.70 5.58 9.74
C LYS A 169 -25.05 5.80 11.22
N GLY A 170 -24.10 6.34 11.98
CA GLY A 170 -24.20 6.59 13.42
C GLY A 170 -23.74 5.46 14.33
N ASP A 171 -23.63 4.20 13.87
CA ASP A 171 -23.16 3.07 14.69
C ASP A 171 -21.66 2.81 14.48
N LEU A 172 -20.83 3.57 15.18
CA LEU A 172 -19.37 3.48 15.08
C LEU A 172 -18.83 2.12 15.53
N GLU A 173 -19.42 1.54 16.57
CA GLU A 173 -18.94 0.29 17.14
C GLU A 173 -19.30 -0.91 16.24
N GLY A 174 -20.53 -0.96 15.75
CA GLY A 174 -20.95 -1.95 14.76
C GLY A 174 -20.15 -1.84 13.46
N PHE A 175 -19.90 -0.62 12.98
CA PHE A 175 -19.07 -0.38 11.80
C PHE A 175 -17.63 -0.89 11.98
N ALA A 176 -17.00 -0.60 13.13
CA ALA A 176 -15.65 -1.08 13.41
C ALA A 176 -15.58 -2.61 13.48
N ARG A 177 -16.56 -3.27 14.13
CA ARG A 177 -16.62 -4.73 14.20
C ARG A 177 -16.87 -5.36 12.83
N GLN A 178 -17.78 -4.80 12.04
CA GLN A 178 -18.12 -5.31 10.70
C GLN A 178 -16.91 -5.28 9.75
N HIS A 179 -16.11 -4.21 9.84
CA HIS A 179 -14.99 -3.96 8.92
C HIS A 179 -13.61 -4.30 9.50
N GLY A 180 -13.52 -4.87 10.70
CA GLY A 180 -12.24 -5.24 11.33
C GLY A 180 -11.35 -4.04 11.68
N ILE A 181 -11.93 -2.90 12.05
CA ILE A 181 -11.17 -1.66 12.33
C ILE A 181 -10.70 -1.67 13.78
N HIS A 182 -9.53 -2.23 14.03
CA HIS A 182 -8.95 -2.33 15.37
C HIS A 182 -8.30 -1.02 15.87
N GLU A 183 -8.01 -0.08 14.96
CA GLU A 183 -7.46 1.23 15.33
C GLU A 183 -8.50 2.18 15.90
N LEU A 184 -9.80 1.97 15.65
CA LEU A 184 -10.84 2.83 16.17
C LEU A 184 -11.12 2.51 17.64
N VAL A 185 -10.89 3.50 18.51
CA VAL A 185 -11.08 3.38 19.96
C VAL A 185 -12.18 4.34 20.39
N LEU A 186 -13.23 3.80 21.02
CA LEU A 186 -14.32 4.57 21.59
C LEU A 186 -14.17 4.54 23.12
N SER A 187 -13.95 5.70 23.74
CA SER A 187 -13.81 5.82 25.20
C SER A 187 -14.48 7.10 25.68
N ASP A 188 -15.32 7.01 26.71
CA ASP A 188 -15.88 8.17 27.42
C ASP A 188 -16.58 9.20 26.50
N GLY A 189 -17.26 8.73 25.46
CA GLY A 189 -17.94 9.57 24.47
C GLY A 189 -17.00 10.28 23.47
N ALA A 190 -15.69 10.08 23.58
CA ALA A 190 -14.69 10.51 22.63
C ALA A 190 -14.28 9.37 21.68
N VAL A 191 -13.84 9.77 20.49
CA VAL A 191 -13.37 8.88 19.44
C VAL A 191 -11.88 9.10 19.25
N TYR A 192 -11.11 8.03 19.29
CA TYR A 192 -9.67 8.04 19.10
C TYR A 192 -9.26 7.06 18.01
N TRP A 193 -8.09 7.32 17.44
CA TRP A 193 -7.44 6.46 16.46
C TRP A 193 -6.08 6.01 17.00
N ARG A 194 -5.87 4.71 17.04
CA ARG A 194 -4.60 4.10 17.43
C ARG A 194 -3.63 4.15 16.24
N GLY A 195 -2.74 5.14 16.24
CA GLY A 195 -1.90 5.46 15.09
C GLY A 195 -0.77 4.46 14.83
N CYS A 196 -0.25 4.48 13.61
CA CYS A 196 0.96 3.76 13.21
C CYS A 196 2.24 4.60 13.40
N GLY A 197 3.39 3.97 13.22
CA GLY A 197 4.75 4.51 13.24
C GLY A 197 5.75 3.47 12.73
N LYS A 198 7.05 3.80 12.65
CA LYS A 198 8.10 2.96 12.02
C LYS A 198 8.26 1.56 12.62
N GLU A 199 8.01 1.42 13.93
CA GLU A 199 8.11 0.16 14.67
C GLU A 199 6.79 -0.63 14.73
N THR A 200 5.78 -0.16 14.02
CA THR A 200 4.44 -0.77 14.00
C THR A 200 4.05 -1.03 12.56
N LEU A 201 2.95 -1.77 12.37
CA LEU A 201 2.42 -1.94 11.05
C LEU A 201 1.73 -0.66 10.56
N PRO A 202 1.83 -0.34 9.27
CA PRO A 202 1.13 0.80 8.70
C PRO A 202 -0.38 0.60 8.84
N CYS A 203 -1.13 1.70 8.96
CA CYS A 203 -2.57 1.62 8.82
C CYS A 203 -2.91 1.05 7.43
N PRO A 204 -3.93 0.19 7.30
CA PRO A 204 -4.40 -0.30 6.00
C PRO A 204 -5.18 0.80 5.26
N PHE A 205 -4.53 1.93 4.96
CA PHE A 205 -5.22 3.11 4.47
C PHE A 205 -5.78 2.91 3.06
N ASN A 206 -5.25 2.04 2.20
CA ASN A 206 -5.96 1.74 0.93
C ASN A 206 -7.35 1.13 1.22
N PHE A 207 -7.51 0.39 2.32
CA PHE A 207 -8.82 -0.09 2.74
C PHE A 207 -9.65 1.03 3.37
N TYR A 208 -9.08 1.83 4.27
CA TYR A 208 -9.82 2.93 4.92
C TYR A 208 -10.25 4.02 3.94
N VAL A 209 -9.35 4.43 3.05
CA VAL A 209 -9.54 5.51 2.10
C VAL A 209 -10.31 5.01 0.87
N ASN A 210 -9.77 4.02 0.16
CA ASN A 210 -10.32 3.63 -1.14
C ASN A 210 -11.56 2.74 -1.02
N ARG A 211 -11.64 1.86 -0.01
CA ARG A 211 -12.82 0.99 0.18
C ARG A 211 -13.88 1.59 1.10
N LEU A 212 -13.49 2.05 2.28
CA LEU A 212 -14.45 2.57 3.27
C LEU A 212 -14.75 4.05 3.09
N GLY A 213 -13.99 4.78 2.26
CA GLY A 213 -14.19 6.21 2.04
C GLY A 213 -14.03 7.04 3.32
N LEU A 214 -13.19 6.58 4.25
CA LEU A 214 -12.75 7.36 5.40
C LEU A 214 -11.71 8.40 4.98
N ASN A 215 -11.46 9.35 5.87
CA ASN A 215 -10.30 10.22 5.70
C ASN A 215 -9.02 9.46 6.03
N THR A 216 -7.93 9.87 5.39
CA THR A 216 -6.58 9.42 5.71
C THR A 216 -6.33 9.58 7.21
N ALA A 217 -5.91 8.52 7.87
CA ALA A 217 -5.75 8.52 9.33
C ALA A 217 -4.80 9.65 9.80
N PRO A 218 -5.03 10.25 10.99
CA PRO A 218 -4.21 11.36 11.48
C PRO A 218 -2.70 11.06 11.52
N CYS A 219 -2.33 9.88 12.03
CA CYS A 219 -0.94 9.43 12.05
C CYS A 219 -0.34 9.33 10.63
N CYS A 220 -1.11 8.83 9.65
CA CYS A 220 -0.63 8.70 8.28
C CYS A 220 -0.41 10.07 7.63
N ARG A 221 -1.25 11.06 7.94
CA ARG A 221 -1.07 12.45 7.46
C ARG A 221 0.20 13.08 8.04
N GLU A 222 0.48 12.87 9.33
CA GLU A 222 1.74 13.31 9.95
C GLU A 222 2.95 12.69 9.25
N HIS A 223 2.95 11.36 9.05
CA HIS A 223 4.03 10.64 8.38
C HIS A 223 4.23 11.05 6.92
N MET A 224 3.15 11.37 6.21
CA MET A 224 3.22 11.92 4.85
C MET A 224 3.83 13.33 4.83
N ALA A 225 3.49 14.18 5.78
CA ALA A 225 4.11 15.50 5.93
C ALA A 225 5.61 15.38 6.23
N GLU A 226 5.98 14.53 7.19
CA GLU A 226 7.39 14.26 7.52
C GLU A 226 8.18 13.78 6.30
N LEU A 227 7.62 12.82 5.55
CA LEU A 227 8.25 12.27 4.36
C LEU A 227 8.38 13.31 3.23
N CYS A 228 7.32 14.10 3.00
CA CYS A 228 7.31 15.18 2.02
C CYS A 228 8.40 16.23 2.33
N HIS A 229 8.41 16.76 3.56
CA HIS A 229 9.39 17.77 3.98
C HIS A 229 10.81 17.23 3.89
N TYR A 230 11.04 16.00 4.35
CA TYR A 230 12.36 15.38 4.31
C TYR A 230 12.87 15.23 2.88
N VAL A 231 12.11 14.60 1.99
CA VAL A 231 12.54 14.34 0.62
C VAL A 231 12.70 15.64 -0.16
N ALA A 232 11.77 16.59 -0.03
CA ALA A 232 11.90 17.90 -0.65
C ALA A 232 13.17 18.64 -0.18
N SER A 233 13.49 18.60 1.12
CA SER A 233 14.74 19.14 1.65
C SER A 233 15.98 18.46 1.05
N ARG A 234 15.98 17.13 0.94
CA ARG A 234 17.12 16.40 0.34
C ARG A 234 17.29 16.75 -1.14
N LEU A 235 16.20 16.88 -1.89
CA LEU A 235 16.25 17.30 -3.29
C LEU A 235 16.81 18.73 -3.44
N ARG A 236 16.43 19.66 -2.55
CA ARG A 236 17.02 21.01 -2.48
C ARG A 236 18.52 20.97 -2.21
N ASP A 237 18.96 20.20 -1.21
CA ASP A 237 20.37 20.07 -0.84
C ASP A 237 21.22 19.48 -1.98
N MET A 238 20.62 18.58 -2.78
CA MET A 238 21.24 18.02 -3.98
C MET A 238 21.19 18.96 -5.20
N GLY A 239 20.60 20.15 -5.05
CA GLY A 239 20.43 21.13 -6.12
C GLY A 239 19.53 20.65 -7.25
N VAL A 240 18.61 19.71 -6.98
CA VAL A 240 17.70 19.14 -7.98
C VAL A 240 16.43 19.97 -8.03
N VAL A 241 16.07 20.45 -9.22
CA VAL A 241 14.79 21.11 -9.45
C VAL A 241 13.67 20.07 -9.33
N HIS A 242 12.73 20.34 -8.42
CA HIS A 242 11.62 19.46 -8.08
C HIS A 242 10.35 20.28 -7.82
N TRP A 243 9.20 19.62 -7.84
CA TRP A 243 7.91 20.24 -7.55
C TRP A 243 6.88 19.25 -7.00
N LEU A 244 5.87 19.75 -6.29
CA LEU A 244 4.65 19.01 -5.94
C LEU A 244 3.88 18.60 -7.19
N GLU A 245 3.37 17.37 -7.19
CA GLU A 245 2.72 16.77 -8.35
C GLU A 245 1.28 16.34 -8.02
N GLY A 246 0.45 16.21 -9.06
CA GLY A 246 -0.84 15.54 -8.98
C GLY A 246 -1.78 15.97 -7.85
N GLY A 247 -2.24 14.99 -7.06
CA GLY A 247 -3.22 15.19 -5.98
C GLY A 247 -2.70 16.08 -4.85
N ASN A 248 -1.40 16.06 -4.59
CA ASN A 248 -0.81 16.91 -3.57
C ASN A 248 -0.72 18.37 -4.00
N LEU A 249 -0.35 18.63 -5.26
CA LEU A 249 -0.41 20.00 -5.80
C LEU A 249 -1.87 20.50 -5.82
N LEU A 250 -2.82 19.63 -6.15
CA LEU A 250 -4.24 19.95 -6.07
C LEU A 250 -4.67 20.27 -4.63
N GLY A 251 -4.19 19.53 -3.64
CA GLY A 251 -4.39 19.84 -2.22
C GLY A 251 -3.82 21.20 -1.83
N ALA A 252 -2.59 21.50 -2.30
CA ALA A 252 -1.96 22.80 -2.06
C ALA A 252 -2.78 23.97 -2.61
N VAL A 253 -3.28 23.85 -3.85
CA VAL A 253 -4.05 24.89 -4.54
C VAL A 253 -5.50 24.98 -4.04
N ARG A 254 -6.23 23.86 -4.04
CA ARG A 254 -7.69 23.83 -3.81
C ARG A 254 -8.05 23.70 -2.33
N GLU A 255 -7.25 22.98 -1.55
CA GLU A 255 -7.56 22.70 -0.13
C GLU A 255 -6.83 23.65 0.82
N ASN A 256 -6.25 24.75 0.31
CA ASN A 256 -5.46 25.74 1.05
C ASN A 256 -4.27 25.11 1.78
N GLY A 257 -3.33 24.54 1.02
CA GLY A 257 -2.10 23.97 1.58
C GLY A 257 -2.28 22.64 2.33
N ARG A 258 -3.43 21.97 2.20
CA ARG A 258 -3.72 20.71 2.90
C ARG A 258 -3.70 19.52 1.96
N LEU A 259 -3.50 18.33 2.51
CA LEU A 259 -3.77 17.09 1.78
C LEU A 259 -5.26 17.02 1.43
N ILE A 260 -5.57 16.41 0.28
CA ILE A 260 -6.91 15.93 0.02
C ILE A 260 -7.27 14.94 1.13
N ALA A 261 -8.49 15.02 1.68
CA ALA A 261 -8.85 14.29 2.89
C ALA A 261 -8.76 12.75 2.76
N TRP A 262 -8.79 12.24 1.52
CA TRP A 262 -8.63 10.84 1.14
C TRP A 262 -7.34 10.61 0.33
N GLU A 263 -6.28 11.35 0.61
CA GLU A 263 -4.97 11.14 -0.03
C GLU A 263 -4.28 9.89 0.52
N ASP A 264 -3.64 9.13 -0.36
CA ASP A 264 -3.06 7.82 -0.04
C ASP A 264 -1.53 7.76 -0.27
N ASP A 265 -0.93 8.78 -0.90
CA ASP A 265 0.52 8.97 -1.00
C ASP A 265 0.96 10.43 -1.18
N ILE A 266 2.28 10.63 -1.24
CA ILE A 266 2.88 11.90 -1.67
C ILE A 266 3.46 11.75 -3.09
N ASP A 267 3.14 12.65 -4.01
CA ASP A 267 3.76 12.74 -5.33
C ASP A 267 4.70 13.96 -5.41
N LEU A 268 5.97 13.71 -5.72
CA LEU A 268 6.92 14.72 -6.16
C LEU A 268 7.42 14.41 -7.56
N SER A 269 7.84 15.44 -8.27
CA SER A 269 8.48 15.31 -9.57
C SER A 269 9.81 16.05 -9.61
N VAL A 270 10.76 15.54 -10.38
CA VAL A 270 12.08 16.15 -10.60
C VAL A 270 12.37 16.26 -12.08
N VAL A 271 13.15 17.26 -12.48
CA VAL A 271 13.72 17.32 -13.83
C VAL A 271 15.21 16.98 -13.80
N LEU A 272 15.63 16.11 -14.72
CA LEU A 272 17.03 15.76 -14.90
C LEU A 272 17.71 16.80 -15.81
N ASP A 273 18.38 17.78 -15.18
CA ASP A 273 19.21 18.76 -15.87
C ASP A 273 20.62 18.21 -16.18
N SER A 274 21.35 18.94 -17.03
CA SER A 274 22.71 18.60 -17.45
C SER A 274 23.64 18.34 -16.25
N GLY A 275 24.28 17.17 -16.25
CA GLY A 275 25.23 16.74 -15.21
C GLY A 275 24.63 15.89 -14.08
N LYS A 276 23.30 15.75 -13.99
CA LYS A 276 22.64 14.87 -13.02
C LYS A 276 22.08 13.64 -13.71
N THR A 277 22.36 12.45 -13.16
CA THR A 277 21.82 11.19 -13.68
C THR A 277 20.80 10.61 -12.72
N PHE A 278 19.83 9.87 -13.26
CA PHE A 278 18.86 9.10 -12.47
C PHE A 278 19.55 8.23 -11.42
N ASN A 279 20.63 7.53 -11.81
CA ASN A 279 21.35 6.65 -10.90
C ASN A 279 22.04 7.43 -9.77
N ALA A 280 22.66 8.57 -10.06
CA ALA A 280 23.31 9.39 -9.03
C ALA A 280 22.28 9.93 -8.02
N LEU A 281 21.12 10.39 -8.50
CA LEU A 281 20.04 10.85 -7.61
C LEU A 281 19.47 9.70 -6.78
N ALA A 282 19.22 8.54 -7.39
CA ALA A 282 18.74 7.36 -6.69
C ALA A 282 19.70 6.90 -5.59
N THR A 283 21.01 6.88 -5.87
CA THR A 283 22.03 6.52 -4.86
C THR A 283 22.06 7.52 -3.71
N GLY A 284 22.10 8.83 -4.00
CA GLY A 284 22.13 9.86 -2.96
C GLY A 284 20.87 9.84 -2.08
N LEU A 285 19.69 9.66 -2.68
CA LEU A 285 18.45 9.49 -1.95
C LEU A 285 18.44 8.22 -1.11
N ALA A 286 18.93 7.09 -1.64
CA ALA A 286 18.97 5.83 -0.88
C ALA A 286 19.84 5.96 0.37
N GLU A 287 21.00 6.62 0.27
CA GLU A 287 21.91 6.83 1.40
C GLU A 287 21.33 7.75 2.49
N CYS A 288 20.61 8.82 2.12
CA CYS A 288 19.98 9.69 3.13
C CYS A 288 18.72 9.05 3.72
N CYS A 289 17.86 8.46 2.88
CA CYS A 289 16.63 7.81 3.31
C CYS A 289 16.89 6.65 4.28
N ALA A 290 17.89 5.81 3.99
CA ALA A 290 18.25 4.70 4.87
C ALA A 290 18.68 5.15 6.28
N ARG A 291 19.34 6.31 6.39
CA ARG A 291 19.76 6.87 7.70
C ARG A 291 18.58 7.28 8.57
N GLU A 292 17.47 7.70 7.95
CA GLU A 292 16.23 8.03 8.64
C GLU A 292 15.29 6.82 8.77
N GLY A 293 15.67 5.64 8.28
CA GLY A 293 14.80 4.45 8.31
C GLY A 293 13.71 4.42 7.24
N TYR A 294 13.81 5.26 6.20
CA TYR A 294 12.97 5.16 5.00
C TYR A 294 13.51 4.09 4.04
N TYR A 295 12.61 3.46 3.28
CA TYR A 295 12.98 2.43 2.31
C TYR A 295 12.72 2.88 0.88
N LEU A 296 13.69 2.64 -0.01
CA LEU A 296 13.66 3.18 -1.37
C LEU A 296 13.63 2.05 -2.40
N ASP A 297 12.59 2.05 -3.23
CA ASP A 297 12.43 1.17 -4.38
C ASP A 297 12.70 1.92 -5.69
N VAL A 298 13.66 1.41 -6.48
CA VAL A 298 14.09 2.04 -7.74
C VAL A 298 13.51 1.31 -8.95
N PHE A 299 12.71 2.01 -9.75
CA PHE A 299 12.10 1.49 -10.97
C PHE A 299 12.74 2.12 -12.22
N LYS A 300 13.99 1.71 -12.52
CA LYS A 300 14.81 2.28 -13.62
C LYS A 300 14.06 2.37 -14.96
N ASN A 301 13.42 1.28 -15.38
CA ASN A 301 12.71 1.21 -16.68
C ASN A 301 11.51 2.16 -16.76
N LYS A 302 11.01 2.64 -15.61
CA LYS A 302 9.88 3.57 -15.53
C LYS A 302 10.30 5.00 -15.23
N GLY A 303 11.59 5.27 -14.95
CA GLY A 303 12.06 6.59 -14.51
C GLY A 303 11.35 7.03 -13.23
N PHE A 304 11.29 6.15 -12.23
CA PHE A 304 10.45 6.33 -11.06
C PHE A 304 11.11 5.73 -9.81
N ILE A 305 10.93 6.41 -8.68
CA ILE A 305 11.38 5.96 -7.36
C ILE A 305 10.18 6.01 -6.42
N SER A 306 10.00 5.01 -5.56
CA SER A 306 9.06 5.08 -4.45
C SER A 306 9.83 5.00 -3.14
N ILE A 307 9.45 5.83 -2.17
CA ILE A 307 10.10 5.94 -0.87
C ILE A 307 9.03 5.62 0.18
N SER A 308 9.13 4.49 0.86
CA SER A 308 8.22 4.10 1.94
C SER A 308 8.66 4.67 3.28
N TYR A 309 7.69 5.08 4.10
CA TYR A 309 7.91 5.61 5.44
C TYR A 309 8.55 4.58 6.40
N ASP A 310 8.09 3.34 6.35
CA ASP A 310 8.66 2.22 7.11
C ASP A 310 9.48 1.29 6.18
N PRO A 311 10.49 0.57 6.72
CA PRO A 311 11.21 -0.42 5.94
C PRO A 311 10.49 -1.76 5.91
N PRO A 312 10.64 -2.55 4.83
CA PRO A 312 10.19 -3.94 4.84
C PRO A 312 10.99 -4.74 5.88
N GLN A 313 10.53 -5.95 6.18
CA GLN A 313 11.34 -6.88 7.00
C GLN A 313 12.68 -7.18 6.31
N VAL A 314 13.62 -7.70 7.10
CA VAL A 314 14.85 -8.29 6.55
C VAL A 314 14.54 -9.50 5.67
N TRP A 315 15.42 -9.79 4.72
CA TRP A 315 15.32 -10.99 3.89
C TRP A 315 15.32 -12.25 4.79
N PRO A 316 14.47 -13.26 4.52
CA PRO A 316 13.58 -13.40 3.36
C PRO A 316 12.16 -12.83 3.53
N PHE A 317 11.80 -12.30 4.70
CA PHE A 317 10.43 -11.89 5.03
C PHE A 317 10.04 -10.50 4.50
N CYS A 318 10.93 -9.83 3.77
CA CYS A 318 10.64 -8.52 3.16
C CYS A 318 9.36 -8.53 2.31
N TRP A 319 9.04 -9.66 1.67
CA TRP A 319 7.87 -9.83 0.81
C TRP A 319 6.55 -9.99 1.57
N GLU A 320 6.57 -10.25 2.88
CA GLU A 320 5.34 -10.30 3.68
C GLU A 320 4.61 -8.95 3.69
N ARG A 321 5.33 -7.86 3.42
CA ARG A 321 4.72 -6.55 3.21
C ARG A 321 3.61 -6.60 2.16
N ASN A 322 3.71 -7.44 1.13
CA ASN A 322 2.68 -7.58 0.10
C ASN A 322 1.34 -8.13 0.63
N ARG A 323 1.30 -8.67 1.85
CA ARG A 323 0.06 -9.03 2.56
C ARG A 323 -0.69 -7.81 3.11
N MET A 324 -0.02 -6.65 3.23
CA MET A 324 -0.61 -5.44 3.81
C MET A 324 -1.41 -4.64 2.78
N ARG A 325 -2.35 -3.83 3.28
CA ARG A 325 -3.30 -3.04 2.49
C ARG A 325 -2.85 -1.57 2.28
N GLY A 326 -1.67 -1.39 1.71
CA GLY A 326 -1.06 -0.07 1.45
C GLY A 326 0.13 0.22 2.36
N GLU A 327 0.94 1.21 1.96
CA GLU A 327 2.09 1.70 2.71
C GLU A 327 2.24 3.20 2.50
N ILE A 328 2.58 3.92 3.57
CA ILE A 328 2.75 5.37 3.47
C ILE A 328 4.00 5.57 2.62
N ARG A 329 3.85 6.26 1.50
CA ARG A 329 4.93 6.39 0.52
C ARG A 329 4.95 7.76 -0.13
N LEU A 330 6.10 8.05 -0.69
CA LEU A 330 6.33 9.16 -1.61
C LEU A 330 6.78 8.59 -2.95
N ASP A 331 6.07 8.96 -3.99
CA ASP A 331 6.29 8.58 -5.37
C ASP A 331 7.00 9.74 -6.08
N LEU A 332 8.22 9.48 -6.57
CA LEU A 332 9.09 10.46 -7.22
C LEU A 332 9.19 10.17 -8.71
N ALA A 333 8.61 11.05 -9.52
CA ALA A 333 8.61 10.95 -10.97
C ALA A 333 9.71 11.80 -11.63
N PHE A 334 10.32 11.26 -12.69
CA PHE A 334 11.42 11.91 -13.38
C PHE A 334 10.97 12.46 -14.73
N TYR A 335 11.33 13.71 -14.97
CA TYR A 335 11.13 14.42 -16.23
C TYR A 335 12.47 14.66 -16.92
N ARG A 336 12.41 14.72 -18.25
CA ARG A 336 13.50 15.19 -19.11
C ARG A 336 13.02 16.34 -19.98
N HIS A 337 13.93 17.22 -20.37
CA HIS A 337 13.63 18.20 -21.42
C HIS A 337 13.45 17.48 -22.76
N PHE A 338 12.41 17.84 -23.50
CA PHE A 338 12.11 17.32 -24.83
C PHE A 338 11.47 18.41 -25.70
N VAL A 339 11.45 18.22 -27.01
CA VAL A 339 10.74 19.11 -27.95
C VAL A 339 9.68 18.26 -28.66
N SER A 340 8.40 18.61 -28.50
CA SER A 340 7.30 17.93 -29.15
C SER A 340 6.51 18.95 -29.97
N ASN A 341 6.27 18.68 -31.25
CA ASN A 341 5.63 19.61 -32.19
C ASN A 341 6.25 21.03 -32.13
N ASP A 342 7.58 21.10 -32.20
CA ASP A 342 8.38 22.33 -32.10
C ASP A 342 8.19 23.16 -30.81
N ARG A 343 7.62 22.57 -29.76
CA ARG A 343 7.44 23.21 -28.45
C ARG A 343 8.29 22.53 -27.37
N PRO A 344 8.99 23.29 -26.51
CA PRO A 344 9.73 22.72 -25.40
C PRO A 344 8.77 22.19 -24.34
N VAL A 345 8.92 20.92 -23.98
CA VAL A 345 8.12 20.25 -22.95
C VAL A 345 9.03 19.57 -21.93
N LEU A 346 8.51 19.39 -20.73
CA LEU A 346 9.04 18.42 -19.78
C LEU A 346 8.28 17.12 -19.95
N GLU A 347 9.00 16.04 -20.22
CA GLU A 347 8.45 14.73 -20.55
C GLU A 347 8.80 13.66 -19.51
N ARG A 348 7.83 12.82 -19.16
CA ARG A 348 7.97 11.63 -18.30
C ARG A 348 7.47 10.36 -18.99
N ASN A 349 7.88 9.20 -18.47
CA ASN A 349 7.54 7.89 -19.02
C ASN A 349 6.15 7.37 -18.58
N ILE A 350 5.66 7.80 -17.42
CA ILE A 350 4.40 7.31 -16.84
C ILE A 350 3.33 8.38 -17.00
N ARG A 351 2.17 8.02 -17.55
CA ARG A 351 1.03 8.93 -17.66
C ARG A 351 0.54 9.39 -16.27
N LYS A 352 0.25 10.67 -16.12
CA LYS A 352 -0.47 11.24 -14.96
C LYS A 352 -1.63 12.07 -15.50
N GLY A 353 -2.84 11.83 -14.98
CA GLY A 353 -4.06 12.51 -15.45
C GLY A 353 -4.22 12.47 -16.99
N ALA A 354 -4.64 13.61 -17.53
CA ALA A 354 -4.86 13.83 -18.95
C ALA A 354 -3.61 14.34 -19.70
N MET A 355 -2.39 14.21 -19.14
CA MET A 355 -1.16 14.66 -19.80
C MET A 355 -1.09 14.19 -21.27
N PRO A 356 -0.78 15.09 -22.22
CA PRO A 356 -0.71 14.76 -23.64
C PRO A 356 0.50 13.87 -23.93
N SER A 357 0.31 12.96 -24.88
CA SER A 357 1.40 12.14 -25.39
C SER A 357 2.34 12.97 -26.28
N THR A 358 3.62 12.65 -26.24
CA THR A 358 4.65 13.24 -27.09
C THR A 358 5.02 12.29 -28.23
N GLU A 359 5.77 12.80 -29.21
CA GLU A 359 6.27 12.00 -30.34
C GLU A 359 7.23 10.87 -29.92
N SER A 360 7.84 10.97 -28.73
CA SER A 360 8.71 9.92 -28.20
C SER A 360 7.94 8.72 -27.61
N GLY A 361 6.61 8.83 -27.49
CA GLY A 361 5.75 7.89 -26.77
C GLY A 361 5.66 8.15 -25.26
N GLY A 362 6.29 9.22 -24.76
CA GLY A 362 6.15 9.70 -23.39
C GLY A 362 4.93 10.59 -23.19
N TYR A 363 4.89 11.29 -22.05
CA TYR A 363 3.83 12.23 -21.68
C TYR A 363 4.46 13.55 -21.25
N GLY A 364 4.02 14.66 -21.83
CA GLY A 364 4.70 15.94 -21.71
C GLY A 364 3.80 17.07 -21.25
N VAL A 365 4.40 18.05 -20.58
CA VAL A 365 3.76 19.33 -20.23
C VAL A 365 4.63 20.47 -20.76
N PRO A 366 4.05 21.59 -21.21
CA PRO A 366 4.82 22.76 -21.63
C PRO A 366 5.81 23.21 -20.55
N ARG A 367 7.06 23.45 -20.96
CA ARG A 367 8.16 23.72 -20.02
C ARG A 367 7.92 24.96 -19.18
N GLU A 368 7.35 26.00 -19.77
CA GLU A 368 7.04 27.31 -19.19
C GLU A 368 5.95 27.28 -18.11
N ILE A 369 5.11 26.24 -18.10
CA ILE A 369 4.10 26.01 -17.05
C ILE A 369 4.78 25.51 -15.78
N VAL A 370 5.90 24.79 -15.92
CA VAL A 370 6.61 24.18 -14.78
C VAL A 370 7.80 25.01 -14.33
N LEU A 371 8.61 25.53 -15.26
CA LEU A 371 9.89 26.16 -14.99
C LEU A 371 9.89 27.68 -15.27
N PRO A 372 10.63 28.47 -14.46
CA PRO A 372 11.27 28.08 -13.20
C PRO A 372 10.22 27.71 -12.15
N THR A 373 10.53 26.78 -11.24
CA THR A 373 9.58 26.40 -10.19
C THR A 373 9.31 27.58 -9.26
N SER A 374 8.07 27.67 -8.77
CA SER A 374 7.66 28.59 -7.70
C SER A 374 7.59 27.86 -6.36
N THR A 375 7.02 28.49 -5.33
CA THR A 375 6.74 27.87 -4.03
C THR A 375 5.28 28.05 -3.64
N ILE A 376 4.71 27.06 -2.96
CA ILE A 376 3.37 27.09 -2.41
C ILE A 376 3.37 26.54 -0.98
N GLU A 377 2.48 27.05 -0.13
CA GLU A 377 2.25 26.47 1.19
C GLU A 377 1.64 25.09 1.03
N PHE A 378 2.25 24.08 1.64
CA PHE A 378 1.73 22.73 1.69
C PHE A 378 2.22 22.04 2.96
N LEU A 379 1.29 21.47 3.72
CA LEU A 379 1.56 20.75 4.98
C LEU A 379 2.33 21.59 6.02
N GLY A 380 2.17 22.91 5.97
CA GLY A 380 2.79 23.86 6.89
C GLY A 380 4.23 24.27 6.54
N ASP A 381 4.73 23.89 5.36
CA ASP A 381 6.01 24.35 4.81
C ASP A 381 5.83 24.92 3.39
N ASN A 382 6.80 25.70 2.91
CA ASN A 382 6.84 26.18 1.53
C ASN A 382 7.55 25.16 0.65
N ILE A 383 6.79 24.46 -0.18
CA ILE A 383 7.30 23.41 -1.07
C ILE A 383 7.34 23.94 -2.50
N ALA A 384 8.34 23.50 -3.27
CA ALA A 384 8.44 23.86 -4.67
C ALA A 384 7.22 23.35 -5.46
N CYS A 385 6.71 24.16 -6.37
CA CYS A 385 5.58 23.84 -7.24
C CYS A 385 5.86 24.30 -8.69
N PRO A 386 5.06 23.85 -9.68
CA PRO A 386 5.11 24.40 -11.03
C PRO A 386 4.99 25.94 -11.01
N ASN A 387 5.64 26.61 -11.97
CA ASN A 387 5.55 28.07 -12.16
C ASN A 387 4.09 28.56 -12.23
N GLN A 388 3.23 27.81 -12.89
CA GLN A 388 1.81 28.09 -13.09
C GLN A 388 0.98 26.90 -12.57
N PRO A 389 0.77 26.78 -11.24
CA PRO A 389 0.22 25.57 -10.64
C PRO A 389 -1.22 25.29 -11.06
N GLU A 390 -2.06 26.33 -11.23
CA GLU A 390 -3.44 26.15 -11.70
C GLU A 390 -3.48 25.71 -13.17
N GLU A 391 -2.64 26.28 -14.04
CA GLU A 391 -2.59 25.87 -15.45
C GLU A 391 -2.09 24.42 -15.57
N TYR A 392 -1.08 24.06 -14.79
CA TYR A 392 -0.59 22.70 -14.68
C TYR A 392 -1.72 21.73 -14.28
N LEU A 393 -2.47 22.05 -13.21
CA LEU A 393 -3.59 21.23 -12.77
C LEU A 393 -4.73 21.16 -13.80
N ARG A 394 -5.03 22.25 -14.52
CA ARG A 394 -6.03 22.25 -15.61
C ARG A 394 -5.61 21.32 -16.75
N LEU A 395 -4.33 21.26 -17.07
CA LEU A 395 -3.81 20.33 -18.08
C LEU A 395 -3.99 18.86 -17.63
N LEU A 396 -3.77 18.57 -16.34
CA LEU A 396 -3.88 17.20 -15.80
C LEU A 396 -5.34 16.76 -15.58
N TYR A 397 -6.20 17.66 -15.11
CA TYR A 397 -7.50 17.30 -14.55
C TYR A 397 -8.69 18.04 -15.19
N GLY A 398 -8.45 19.05 -16.01
CA GLY A 398 -9.50 19.92 -16.54
C GLY A 398 -10.03 20.86 -15.47
N ASP A 399 -11.36 20.86 -15.27
CA ASP A 399 -11.97 21.55 -14.14
C ASP A 399 -11.77 20.71 -12.86
N PHE A 400 -10.89 21.19 -11.99
CA PHE A 400 -10.53 20.51 -10.74
C PHE A 400 -11.23 21.09 -9.49
N ASP A 401 -12.06 22.11 -9.65
CA ASP A 401 -12.84 22.71 -8.57
C ASP A 401 -13.96 21.75 -8.11
N GLU A 402 -14.49 20.96 -9.07
CA GLU A 402 -15.41 19.87 -8.76
C GLU A 402 -14.67 18.69 -8.11
N VAL A 403 -15.23 18.21 -6.99
CA VAL A 403 -14.71 17.03 -6.30
C VAL A 403 -15.22 15.77 -6.98
N VAL A 404 -14.29 15.06 -7.62
CA VAL A 404 -14.51 13.72 -8.17
C VAL A 404 -13.75 12.69 -7.33
N TYR A 405 -14.47 11.71 -6.80
CA TYR A 405 -13.89 10.63 -6.00
C TYR A 405 -13.39 9.49 -6.90
N THR A 406 -12.25 9.69 -7.56
CA THR A 406 -11.72 8.75 -8.57
C THR A 406 -11.25 7.42 -8.00
N TYR A 407 -10.82 7.37 -6.73
CA TYR A 407 -10.22 6.19 -6.11
C TYR A 407 -11.04 5.62 -4.93
N VAL A 408 -12.13 6.28 -4.56
CA VAL A 408 -13.02 5.82 -3.48
C VAL A 408 -14.15 5.00 -4.08
N ASP A 409 -14.48 3.87 -3.44
CA ASP A 409 -15.62 3.02 -3.78
C ASP A 409 -16.89 3.87 -3.95
N ALA A 410 -17.65 3.63 -5.02
CA ALA A 410 -18.79 4.48 -5.38
C ALA A 410 -19.84 4.58 -4.28
N ALA A 411 -20.08 3.50 -3.52
CA ALA A 411 -21.02 3.52 -2.41
C ALA A 411 -20.47 4.35 -1.25
N ALA A 412 -19.20 4.17 -0.91
CA ALA A 412 -18.54 4.96 0.12
C ALA A 412 -18.46 6.44 -0.25
N ALA A 413 -18.14 6.77 -1.50
CA ALA A 413 -18.12 8.12 -2.05
C ALA A 413 -19.50 8.80 -1.94
N LYS A 414 -20.58 8.06 -2.25
CA LYS A 414 -21.96 8.56 -2.09
C LYS A 414 -22.29 8.86 -0.63
N ASN A 415 -21.90 7.98 0.29
CA ASN A 415 -22.20 8.12 1.72
C ASN A 415 -21.46 9.31 2.36
N ARG A 416 -20.21 9.58 2.00
CA ARG A 416 -19.42 10.69 2.57
C ARG A 416 -19.75 12.06 2.01
N ARG A 417 -20.26 12.14 0.77
CA ARG A 417 -20.50 13.41 0.06
C ARG A 417 -21.27 14.47 0.88
N PRO A 418 -22.33 14.13 1.67
CA PRO A 418 -23.00 15.11 2.52
C PRO A 418 -22.08 15.74 3.58
N ALA A 419 -21.19 14.95 4.20
CA ALA A 419 -20.23 15.43 5.20
C ALA A 419 -19.20 16.38 4.57
N ASP A 420 -18.69 16.04 3.38
CA ASP A 420 -17.75 16.88 2.64
C ASP A 420 -18.41 18.22 2.19
N THR A 421 -19.69 18.17 1.79
CA THR A 421 -20.44 19.37 1.35
C THR A 421 -20.76 20.31 2.52
N ALA A 422 -21.07 19.77 3.70
CA ALA A 422 -21.35 20.56 4.89
C ALA A 422 -20.14 21.40 5.33
N VAL A 423 -18.93 20.82 5.23
CA VAL A 423 -17.68 21.51 5.57
C VAL A 423 -17.34 22.63 4.57
N LYS A 424 -17.55 22.41 3.26
CA LYS A 424 -17.40 23.47 2.26
C LYS A 424 -18.28 24.69 2.58
N ARG A 425 -19.52 24.47 3.01
CA ARG A 425 -20.44 25.56 3.41
C ARG A 425 -19.99 26.30 4.67
N SER A 426 -19.41 25.61 5.64
CA SER A 426 -18.89 26.27 6.85
C SER A 426 -17.65 27.12 6.58
N HIS A 427 -16.80 26.73 5.62
CA HIS A 427 -15.62 27.51 5.23
C HIS A 427 -15.96 28.69 4.30
N SER A 428 -17.08 28.64 3.56
CA SER A 428 -17.52 29.73 2.69
C SER A 428 -18.33 30.83 3.41
N LEU A 429 -18.67 30.65 4.69
CA LEU A 429 -19.33 31.68 5.49
C LEU A 429 -18.25 32.59 6.10
N PRO A 430 -18.31 33.93 5.91
CA PRO A 430 -17.37 34.82 6.57
C PRO A 430 -17.54 34.65 8.09
N ALA A 431 -16.41 34.54 8.80
CA ALA A 431 -16.39 34.50 10.25
C ALA A 431 -17.23 35.68 10.76
N ARG A 432 -18.35 35.38 11.43
CA ARG A 432 -19.16 36.41 12.08
C ARG A 432 -18.26 37.04 13.15
N GLN A 433 -17.87 38.29 12.90
CA GLN A 433 -17.20 39.17 13.86
C GLN A 433 -18.07 39.37 15.10
#